data_AF-A0A9P0JDP1-F1
#
_entry.id   AF-A0A9P0JDP1-F1
#
_cell.length_a   1.000
_cell.length_b   1.000
_cell.length_c   1.000
_cell.angle_alpha   90.00
_cell.angle_beta   90.00
_cell.angle_gamma   90.00
#
_symmetry.space_group_name_H-M   'P 1'
#
loop_
_entity.id
_entity.type
_entity.pdbx_description
1 polymer ?
#
loop_
_entity_poly.entity_id
_entity_poly.type
_entity_poly.pdbx_seq_one_letter_code
_entity_poly.pdbx_strand_id
1 'polypeptide(L)'
;MLPIMAEIKHKEFNMHNKNITKMCMTIDDSNLITCSTDGSICIWKIKDAEGKKVILNDQFAYSDDILVNASDLKNKIENIVELKMRVNELERESKYQITQLMKSKEQQIQELNNNHSIVMKILENKNTEITKKHMADKSRLEMELNLLKDSHAQELEELEANYNKKLLHEYEKYDILQKELIKTNSELEKDMNKSEFEQNEKLQKIVDQYNVKLDEKDKNILKLKEQLIKDKQTMSDLMHKVEEDADREVLEKKANFVTKLRELKQINLNLRGELGSYKMKAKAASKEAEDLGSLIEKYEEDIAQLKVSVKNEEQTIIGLKKQIQVRDDIIEQKESRIFEEKLKMKDLEKQLLLTKENISELELTVEPLIMEIQEKQKTIENMESEMLDMTAVVKQMELRISQQRDKLNACGLELDKKEQTIRDVNRVVKNIQVDINSASEHYQNSAKLKDAVKDLFIKYGNTKTFGISKDEEHDTRMEFTRQRKFLEQSIISLKKRVNVCAKKDDSYSKIMEENMILIDTINKLRQELKQNHKKYENLKSILKIKESKNHTTTKQAKNNNLQKAITNLDTVEKPALGT
;
A
#
# COMPACT_ATOMS: atom_id res chain seq x y z
N MET A 1 -92.06 -79.01 49.07
CA MET A 1 -91.02 -79.96 48.62
C MET A 1 -90.99 -79.92 47.11
N LEU A 2 -89.86 -79.47 46.54
CA LEU A 2 -89.26 -79.77 45.23
C LEU A 2 -90.15 -79.75 43.96
N PRO A 3 -89.66 -79.18 42.84
CA PRO A 3 -88.27 -79.34 42.42
C PRO A 3 -87.48 -78.03 42.41
N ILE A 4 -86.34 -78.11 43.10
CA ILE A 4 -85.11 -77.40 42.76
C ILE A 4 -84.82 -77.81 41.31
N MET A 5 -85.35 -77.05 40.37
CA MET A 5 -85.02 -77.18 38.97
C MET A 5 -83.73 -76.43 38.76
N ALA A 6 -82.68 -77.21 38.49
CA ALA A 6 -81.36 -76.87 37.96
C ALA A 6 -81.00 -75.37 37.91
N GLU A 7 -79.86 -75.00 38.51
CA GLU A 7 -79.19 -73.74 38.17
C GLU A 7 -79.19 -73.58 36.64
N ILE A 8 -80.04 -72.68 36.14
CA ILE A 8 -80.05 -72.31 34.74
C ILE A 8 -78.73 -71.59 34.54
N LYS A 9 -77.78 -72.30 33.92
CA LYS A 9 -76.53 -71.71 33.43
C LYS A 9 -76.88 -70.68 32.38
N HIS A 10 -77.13 -69.46 32.80
CA HIS A 10 -77.30 -68.31 31.94
C HIS A 10 -75.93 -67.68 31.71
N LYS A 11 -75.76 -67.11 30.52
CA LYS A 11 -74.59 -66.30 30.19
C LYS A 11 -75.11 -64.91 29.88
N GLU A 12 -74.73 -63.93 30.68
CA GLU A 12 -75.11 -62.55 30.46
C GLU A 12 -74.29 -61.97 29.30
N PHE A 13 -74.97 -61.24 28.40
CA PHE A 13 -74.34 -60.54 27.30
C PHE A 13 -74.76 -59.07 27.34
N ASN A 14 -73.82 -58.18 27.64
CA ASN A 14 -74.05 -56.74 27.61
C ASN A 14 -73.77 -56.20 26.21
N MET A 15 -74.82 -56.02 25.41
CA MET A 15 -74.70 -55.50 24.03
C MET A 15 -75.24 -54.08 23.87
N HIS A 16 -76.22 -53.65 24.67
CA HIS A 16 -76.73 -52.29 24.66
C HIS A 16 -76.15 -51.48 25.82
N ASN A 17 -75.72 -50.26 25.55
CA ASN A 17 -75.13 -49.37 26.57
C ASN A 17 -76.19 -48.54 27.31
N LYS A 18 -77.43 -48.54 26.80
CA LYS A 18 -78.59 -47.91 27.44
C LYS A 18 -79.80 -48.83 27.43
N ASN A 19 -80.85 -48.44 28.15
CA ASN A 19 -82.10 -49.19 28.29
C ASN A 19 -82.68 -49.61 26.92
N ILE A 20 -83.06 -50.88 26.83
CA ILE A 20 -83.77 -51.45 25.69
C ILE A 20 -85.16 -50.82 25.63
N THR A 21 -85.49 -50.20 24.51
CA THR A 21 -86.78 -49.55 24.27
C THR A 21 -87.81 -50.50 23.70
N LYS A 22 -87.39 -51.42 22.83
CA LYS A 22 -88.23 -52.45 22.22
C LYS A 22 -87.45 -53.73 22.00
N MET A 23 -88.13 -54.85 22.18
CA MET A 23 -87.64 -56.19 21.86
C MET A 23 -88.74 -56.92 21.10
N CYS A 24 -88.41 -57.55 19.98
CA CYS A 24 -89.36 -58.26 19.12
C CYS A 24 -88.71 -59.52 18.55
N MET A 25 -89.47 -60.60 18.43
CA MET A 25 -89.03 -61.81 17.75
C MET A 25 -89.47 -61.75 16.28
N THR A 26 -88.60 -62.25 15.40
CA THR A 26 -88.92 -62.42 13.98
C THR A 26 -90.04 -63.46 13.80
N ILE A 27 -90.84 -63.33 12.74
CA ILE A 27 -92.06 -64.12 12.51
C ILE A 27 -91.76 -65.63 12.36
N ASP A 28 -90.55 -66.00 11.96
CA ASP A 28 -90.07 -67.38 11.84
C ASP A 28 -89.44 -67.92 13.15
N ASP A 29 -89.53 -67.16 14.24
CA ASP A 29 -88.96 -67.45 15.55
C ASP A 29 -87.43 -67.74 15.51
N SER A 30 -86.74 -67.27 14.47
CA SER A 30 -85.32 -67.60 14.26
C SER A 30 -84.37 -66.59 14.88
N ASN A 31 -84.81 -65.33 14.97
CA ASN A 31 -84.04 -64.22 15.54
C ASN A 31 -84.85 -63.38 16.51
N LEU A 32 -84.21 -62.92 17.58
CA LEU A 32 -84.71 -61.89 18.49
C LEU A 32 -84.02 -60.57 18.15
N ILE A 33 -84.77 -59.49 17.99
CA ILE A 33 -84.25 -58.15 17.70
C ILE A 33 -84.49 -57.24 18.89
N THR A 34 -83.45 -56.59 19.38
CA THR A 34 -83.50 -55.62 20.47
C THR A 34 -83.01 -54.26 20.00
N CYS A 35 -83.73 -53.21 20.39
CA CYS A 35 -83.38 -51.82 20.08
C CYS A 35 -83.22 -51.03 21.39
N SER A 36 -82.19 -50.19 21.45
CA SER A 36 -81.91 -49.35 22.62
C SER A 36 -82.14 -47.86 22.35
N THR A 37 -82.29 -47.07 23.41
CA THR A 37 -82.41 -45.59 23.36
C THR A 37 -81.18 -44.91 22.74
N ASP A 38 -80.04 -45.59 22.70
CA ASP A 38 -78.81 -45.09 22.07
C ASP A 38 -78.80 -45.23 20.54
N GLY A 39 -79.84 -45.80 19.94
CA GLY A 39 -79.93 -46.05 18.49
C GLY A 39 -79.28 -47.36 18.05
N SER A 40 -78.75 -48.18 18.96
CA SER A 40 -78.19 -49.49 18.63
C SER A 40 -79.29 -50.54 18.44
N ILE A 41 -79.11 -51.39 17.42
CA ILE A 41 -79.97 -52.53 17.10
C ILE A 41 -79.12 -53.80 17.15
N CYS A 42 -79.54 -54.78 17.94
CA CYS A 42 -78.87 -56.08 18.04
C CYS A 42 -79.80 -57.19 17.57
N ILE A 43 -79.26 -58.11 16.76
CA ILE A 43 -79.99 -59.25 16.21
C ILE A 43 -79.38 -60.53 16.78
N TRP A 44 -80.17 -61.27 17.54
CA TRP A 44 -79.77 -62.47 18.25
C TRP A 44 -80.32 -63.69 17.53
N LYS A 45 -79.42 -64.54 17.01
CA LYS A 45 -79.82 -65.79 16.36
C LYS A 45 -80.06 -66.88 17.40
N ILE A 46 -81.27 -67.42 17.46
CA ILE A 46 -81.66 -68.46 18.40
C ILE A 46 -81.16 -69.81 17.86
N LYS A 47 -80.23 -70.44 18.58
CA LYS A 47 -79.57 -71.69 18.14
C LYS A 47 -80.25 -72.96 18.63
N ASP A 48 -81.05 -72.88 19.70
CA ASP A 48 -81.67 -74.04 20.34
C ASP A 48 -83.20 -73.85 20.36
N ALA A 49 -83.83 -74.25 19.27
CA ALA A 49 -85.28 -74.29 19.13
C ALA A 49 -85.67 -75.75 18.97
N GLU A 50 -85.86 -76.47 20.08
CA GLU A 50 -86.35 -77.84 20.06
C GLU A 50 -87.75 -77.89 19.41
N GLY A 51 -87.80 -78.22 18.12
CA GLY A 51 -88.99 -78.73 17.43
C GLY A 51 -90.15 -77.77 17.10
N LYS A 52 -90.06 -76.46 17.37
CA LYS A 52 -91.09 -75.48 16.99
C LYS A 52 -90.52 -74.28 16.24
N LYS A 53 -90.12 -74.49 14.99
CA LYS A 53 -89.96 -73.39 14.01
C LYS A 53 -91.20 -73.34 13.13
N VAL A 54 -91.82 -72.17 13.01
CA VAL A 54 -92.89 -71.94 12.04
C VAL A 54 -92.24 -71.97 10.65
N ILE A 55 -92.60 -72.95 9.83
CA ILE A 55 -92.21 -72.98 8.41
C ILE A 55 -93.07 -71.93 7.71
N LEU A 56 -92.47 -70.77 7.41
CA LEU A 56 -93.11 -69.77 6.56
C LEU A 56 -93.15 -70.28 5.11
N ASN A 57 -94.34 -70.28 4.51
CA ASN A 57 -94.53 -70.59 3.10
C ASN A 57 -93.81 -69.54 2.22
N ASP A 58 -93.16 -70.00 1.15
CA ASP A 58 -92.36 -69.21 0.19
C ASP A 58 -93.20 -68.22 -0.68
N GLN A 59 -94.44 -67.91 -0.26
CA GLN A 59 -95.36 -66.99 -0.92
C GLN A 59 -95.68 -65.74 -0.07
N PHE A 60 -95.02 -65.55 1.08
CA PHE A 60 -95.18 -64.33 1.89
C PHE A 60 -94.30 -63.20 1.30
N ALA A 61 -94.86 -62.43 0.36
CA ALA A 61 -94.21 -61.22 -0.16
C ALA A 61 -94.42 -60.03 0.79
N TYR A 62 -93.33 -59.36 1.19
CA TYR A 62 -93.39 -58.08 1.91
C TYR A 62 -93.96 -57.01 0.97
N SER A 63 -94.88 -56.16 1.45
CA SER A 63 -95.36 -55.00 0.67
C SER A 63 -94.42 -53.81 0.86
N ASP A 64 -93.92 -53.23 -0.22
CA ASP A 64 -93.11 -52.00 -0.21
C ASP A 64 -93.95 -50.72 0.00
N ASP A 65 -95.26 -50.85 0.20
CA ASP A 65 -96.19 -49.73 0.36
C ASP A 65 -96.13 -49.14 1.77
N ILE A 66 -95.63 -47.91 1.86
CA ILE A 66 -95.60 -47.13 3.10
C ILE A 66 -96.89 -46.31 3.20
N LEU A 67 -97.79 -46.69 4.10
CA LEU A 67 -99.02 -45.96 4.39
C LEU A 67 -98.70 -44.68 5.17
N VAL A 68 -98.97 -43.52 4.56
CA VAL A 68 -98.82 -42.20 5.19
C VAL A 68 -100.15 -41.47 5.15
N ASN A 69 -100.50 -40.77 6.23
CA ASN A 69 -101.67 -39.90 6.25
C ASN A 69 -101.57 -38.82 5.16
N ALA A 70 -102.63 -38.67 4.37
CA ALA A 70 -102.67 -37.71 3.25
C ALA A 70 -102.39 -36.26 3.69
N SER A 71 -102.78 -35.88 4.92
CA SER A 71 -102.48 -34.57 5.51
C SER A 71 -100.97 -34.38 5.76
N ASP A 72 -100.30 -35.40 6.27
CA ASP A 72 -98.87 -35.33 6.60
C ASP A 72 -98.01 -35.33 5.34
N LEU A 73 -98.44 -36.08 4.31
CA LEU A 73 -97.80 -36.05 3.00
C LEU A 73 -97.93 -34.65 2.36
N LYS A 74 -99.11 -34.04 2.42
CA LYS A 74 -99.34 -32.69 1.90
C LYS A 74 -98.46 -31.65 2.61
N ASN A 75 -98.43 -31.68 3.94
CA ASN A 75 -97.57 -30.77 4.73
C ASN A 75 -96.08 -30.96 4.43
N LYS A 76 -95.62 -32.21 4.25
CA LYS A 76 -94.23 -32.48 3.85
C LYS A 76 -93.93 -31.96 2.45
N ILE A 77 -94.86 -32.10 1.50
CA ILE A 77 -94.71 -31.56 0.14
C ILE A 77 -94.62 -30.03 0.18
N GLU A 78 -95.48 -29.36 0.95
CA GLU A 78 -95.43 -27.89 1.14
C GLU A 78 -94.10 -27.45 1.75
N ASN A 79 -93.65 -28.11 2.82
CA ASN A 79 -92.33 -27.83 3.42
C ASN A 79 -91.17 -28.07 2.45
N ILE A 80 -91.25 -29.11 1.60
CA ILE A 80 -90.24 -29.36 0.57
C ILE A 80 -90.21 -28.22 -0.45
N VAL A 81 -91.37 -27.69 -0.84
CA VAL A 81 -91.44 -26.55 -1.76
C VAL A 81 -90.85 -25.30 -1.12
N GLU A 82 -91.18 -25.01 0.14
CA GLU A 82 -90.63 -23.88 0.88
C GLU A 82 -89.10 -23.99 1.05
N LEU A 83 -88.61 -25.16 1.47
CA LEU A 83 -87.18 -25.42 1.59
C LEU A 83 -86.46 -25.30 0.24
N LYS A 84 -87.06 -25.79 -0.85
CA LYS A 84 -86.50 -25.61 -2.20
C LYS A 84 -86.43 -24.13 -2.59
N MET A 85 -87.45 -23.33 -2.25
CA MET A 85 -87.39 -21.88 -2.46
C MET A 85 -86.27 -21.24 -1.64
N ARG A 86 -86.14 -21.61 -0.36
CA ARG A 86 -85.09 -21.08 0.51
C ARG A 86 -83.68 -21.46 0.06
N VAL A 87 -83.48 -22.69 -0.42
CA VAL A 87 -82.20 -23.13 -1.00
C VAL A 87 -81.89 -22.32 -2.26
N ASN A 88 -82.86 -22.12 -3.15
CA ASN A 88 -82.68 -21.29 -4.34
C ASN A 88 -82.36 -19.83 -4.01
N GLU A 89 -82.98 -19.27 -2.96
CA GLU A 89 -82.64 -17.93 -2.47
C GLU A 89 -81.21 -17.87 -1.93
N LEU A 90 -80.80 -18.81 -1.09
CA LEU A 90 -79.44 -18.89 -0.55
C LEU A 90 -78.40 -19.10 -1.65
N GLU A 91 -78.70 -19.90 -2.67
CA GLU A 91 -77.82 -20.06 -3.83
C GLU A 91 -77.67 -18.75 -4.62
N ARG A 92 -78.75 -17.98 -4.80
CA ARG A 92 -78.68 -16.66 -5.45
C ARG A 92 -77.89 -15.67 -4.60
N GLU A 93 -78.11 -15.65 -3.29
CA GLU A 93 -77.38 -14.79 -2.36
C GLU A 93 -75.88 -15.13 -2.35
N SER A 94 -75.53 -16.41 -2.28
CA SER A 94 -74.15 -16.88 -2.36
C SER A 94 -73.50 -16.50 -3.69
N LYS A 95 -74.17 -16.74 -4.83
CA LYS A 95 -73.68 -16.31 -6.15
C LYS A 95 -73.46 -14.80 -6.20
N TYR A 96 -74.41 -14.02 -5.69
CA TYR A 96 -74.29 -12.57 -5.63
C TYR A 96 -73.10 -12.11 -4.79
N GLN A 97 -72.91 -12.69 -3.59
CA GLN A 97 -71.77 -12.39 -2.72
C GLN A 97 -70.44 -12.73 -3.40
N ILE A 98 -70.35 -13.87 -4.07
CA ILE A 98 -69.15 -14.28 -4.82
C ILE A 98 -68.87 -13.28 -5.96
N THR A 99 -69.87 -12.91 -6.74
CA THR A 99 -69.71 -11.94 -7.83
C THR A 99 -69.28 -10.56 -7.30
N GLN A 100 -69.86 -10.10 -6.19
CA GLN A 100 -69.48 -8.84 -5.56
C GLN A 100 -68.03 -8.89 -5.05
N LEU A 101 -67.63 -9.99 -4.42
CA LEU A 101 -66.26 -10.19 -3.96
C LEU A 101 -65.27 -10.24 -5.13
N MET A 102 -65.60 -10.99 -6.19
CA MET A 102 -64.77 -11.06 -7.41
C MET A 102 -64.57 -9.68 -8.02
N LYS A 103 -65.64 -8.89 -8.18
CA LYS A 103 -65.56 -7.52 -8.70
C LYS A 103 -64.69 -6.62 -7.81
N SER A 104 -64.81 -6.73 -6.49
CA SER A 104 -63.95 -5.98 -5.56
C SER A 104 -62.48 -6.38 -5.68
N LYS A 105 -62.18 -7.68 -5.82
CA LYS A 105 -60.81 -8.17 -5.99
C LYS A 105 -60.21 -7.80 -7.33
N GLU A 106 -61.01 -7.82 -8.40
CA GLU A 106 -60.60 -7.38 -9.72
C GLU A 106 -60.24 -5.88 -9.72
N GLN A 107 -61.03 -5.04 -9.04
CA GLN A 107 -60.70 -3.63 -8.85
C GLN A 107 -59.39 -3.42 -8.08
N GLN A 108 -59.16 -4.18 -7.00
CA GLN A 108 -57.89 -4.12 -6.25
C GLN A 108 -56.69 -4.51 -7.11
N ILE A 109 -56.83 -5.54 -7.94
CA ILE A 109 -55.78 -5.96 -8.87
C ILE A 109 -55.53 -4.88 -9.93
N GLN A 110 -56.59 -4.28 -10.47
CA GLN A 110 -56.47 -3.21 -11.45
C GLN A 110 -55.79 -1.96 -10.87
N GLU A 111 -56.14 -1.57 -9.64
CA GLU A 111 -55.51 -0.45 -8.94
C GLU A 111 -54.03 -0.73 -8.66
N LEU A 112 -53.69 -1.94 -8.19
CA LEU A 112 -52.30 -2.36 -8.02
C LEU A 112 -51.52 -2.35 -9.33
N ASN A 113 -52.11 -2.85 -10.42
CA ASN A 113 -51.48 -2.84 -11.74
C ASN A 113 -51.26 -1.42 -12.25
N ASN A 114 -52.21 -0.51 -12.04
CA ASN A 114 -52.07 0.90 -12.40
C ASN A 114 -50.95 1.56 -11.57
N ASN A 115 -50.90 1.30 -10.26
CA ASN A 115 -49.84 1.82 -9.39
C ASN A 115 -48.45 1.28 -9.81
N HIS A 116 -48.34 -0.02 -10.09
CA HIS A 116 -47.10 -0.60 -10.61
C HIS A 116 -46.70 0.01 -11.95
N SER A 117 -47.65 0.25 -12.86
CA SER A 117 -47.37 0.92 -14.15
C SER A 117 -46.84 2.34 -13.95
N ILE A 118 -47.39 3.11 -13.01
CA ILE A 118 -46.91 4.45 -12.68
C ILE A 118 -45.49 4.39 -12.10
N VAL A 119 -45.24 3.49 -11.14
CA VAL A 119 -43.92 3.31 -10.54
C VAL A 119 -42.89 2.90 -11.59
N MET A 120 -43.25 1.99 -12.51
CA MET A 120 -42.39 1.55 -13.59
C MET A 120 -41.99 2.72 -14.50
N LYS A 121 -42.96 3.57 -14.90
CA LYS A 121 -42.67 4.79 -15.69
C LYS A 121 -41.77 5.78 -14.94
N ILE A 122 -41.97 5.96 -13.64
CA ILE A 122 -41.09 6.84 -12.82
C ILE A 122 -39.67 6.29 -12.79
N LEU A 123 -39.50 4.98 -12.62
CA LEU A 123 -38.19 4.32 -12.62
C LEU A 123 -37.52 4.38 -13.99
N GLU A 124 -38.25 4.13 -15.07
CA GLU A 124 -37.76 4.30 -16.44
C GLU A 124 -37.27 5.74 -16.68
N ASN A 125 -38.08 6.75 -16.32
CA ASN A 125 -37.69 8.14 -16.45
C ASN A 125 -36.41 8.46 -15.65
N LYS A 126 -36.33 8.02 -14.39
CA LYS A 126 -35.12 8.18 -13.57
C LYS A 126 -33.90 7.50 -14.21
N ASN A 127 -34.07 6.30 -14.78
CA ASN A 127 -32.98 5.60 -15.46
C ASN A 127 -32.52 6.37 -16.71
N THR A 128 -33.46 6.93 -17.49
CA THR A 128 -33.11 7.78 -18.64
C THR A 128 -32.41 9.08 -18.25
N GLU A 129 -32.76 9.67 -17.10
CA GLU A 129 -32.07 10.87 -16.59
C GLU A 129 -30.65 10.55 -16.10
N ILE A 130 -30.48 9.44 -15.36
CA ILE A 130 -29.17 9.00 -14.89
C ILE A 130 -28.25 8.68 -16.07
N THR A 131 -28.75 7.95 -17.08
CA THR A 131 -27.97 7.63 -18.28
C THR A 131 -27.59 8.88 -19.07
N LYS A 132 -28.47 9.88 -19.18
CA LYS A 132 -28.14 11.19 -19.79
C LYS A 132 -27.06 11.94 -19.01
N LYS A 133 -27.15 12.01 -17.67
CA LYS A 133 -26.12 12.63 -16.83
C LYS A 133 -24.78 11.93 -16.98
N HIS A 134 -24.79 10.59 -16.92
CA HIS A 134 -23.59 9.79 -17.08
C HIS A 134 -22.95 9.97 -18.48
N MET A 135 -23.75 10.06 -19.54
CA MET A 135 -23.24 10.39 -20.87
C MET A 135 -22.62 11.79 -20.93
N ALA A 136 -23.24 12.79 -20.33
CA ALA A 136 -22.70 14.15 -20.27
C ALA A 136 -21.37 14.22 -19.48
N ASP A 137 -21.30 13.56 -18.33
CA ASP A 137 -20.06 13.48 -17.53
C ASP A 137 -18.97 12.73 -18.27
N LYS A 138 -19.30 11.62 -18.95
CA LYS A 138 -18.36 10.88 -19.80
C LYS A 138 -17.79 11.75 -20.91
N SER A 139 -18.64 12.48 -21.64
CA SER A 139 -18.19 13.39 -22.70
C SER A 139 -17.34 14.54 -22.17
N ARG A 140 -17.66 15.08 -20.98
CA ARG A 140 -16.81 16.10 -20.33
C ARG A 140 -15.44 15.54 -19.98
N LEU A 141 -15.38 14.37 -19.36
CA LEU A 141 -14.13 13.73 -18.98
C LEU A 141 -13.29 13.35 -20.22
N GLU A 142 -13.92 12.88 -21.30
CA GLU A 142 -13.23 12.63 -22.57
C GLU A 142 -12.64 13.91 -23.17
N MET A 143 -13.35 15.04 -23.08
CA MET A 143 -12.84 16.34 -23.52
C MET A 143 -11.65 16.81 -22.66
N GLU A 144 -11.77 16.75 -21.33
CA GLU A 144 -10.67 17.10 -20.42
C GLU A 144 -9.43 16.23 -20.65
N LEU A 145 -9.64 14.93 -20.87
CA LEU A 145 -8.57 13.98 -21.15
C LEU A 145 -7.88 14.25 -22.49
N ASN A 146 -8.65 14.64 -23.52
CA ASN A 146 -8.06 15.05 -24.80
C ASN A 146 -7.29 16.37 -24.68
N LEU A 147 -7.82 17.37 -23.97
CA LEU A 147 -7.10 18.62 -23.73
C LEU A 147 -5.80 18.38 -22.96
N LEU A 148 -5.81 17.49 -21.97
CA LEU A 148 -4.60 17.13 -21.22
C LEU A 148 -3.58 16.40 -22.12
N LYS A 149 -4.04 15.50 -23.00
CA LYS A 149 -3.18 14.85 -24.00
C LYS A 149 -2.55 15.85 -24.96
N ASP A 150 -3.33 16.80 -25.47
CA ASP A 150 -2.85 17.83 -26.38
C ASP A 150 -1.84 18.75 -25.68
N SER A 151 -2.10 19.13 -24.42
CA SER A 151 -1.16 19.89 -23.59
C SER A 151 0.16 19.14 -23.40
N HIS A 152 0.11 17.86 -23.06
CA HIS A 152 1.32 17.05 -22.89
C HIS A 152 2.06 16.82 -24.20
N ALA A 153 1.35 16.68 -25.33
CA ALA A 153 1.98 16.60 -26.65
C ALA A 153 2.75 17.89 -26.98
N GLN A 154 2.15 19.06 -26.69
CA GLN A 154 2.82 20.35 -26.87
C GLN A 154 4.05 20.50 -25.95
N GLU A 155 3.94 20.15 -24.67
CA GLU A 155 5.07 20.15 -23.73
C GLU A 155 6.23 19.27 -24.22
N LEU A 156 5.90 18.11 -24.81
CA LEU A 156 6.88 17.17 -25.34
C LEU A 156 7.55 17.72 -26.61
N GLU A 157 6.79 18.33 -27.53
CA GLU A 157 7.31 19.02 -28.70
C GLU A 157 8.22 20.20 -28.33
N GLU A 158 7.83 21.01 -27.33
CA GLU A 158 8.66 22.12 -26.83
C GLU A 158 9.96 21.61 -26.21
N LEU A 159 9.89 20.51 -25.46
CA LEU A 159 11.06 19.89 -24.86
C LEU A 159 12.01 19.33 -25.93
N GLU A 160 11.48 18.64 -26.94
CA GLU A 160 12.23 18.17 -28.10
C GLU A 160 12.87 19.32 -28.87
N ALA A 161 12.14 20.41 -29.12
CA ALA A 161 12.67 21.61 -29.77
C ALA A 161 13.81 22.24 -28.95
N ASN A 162 13.68 22.27 -27.61
CA ASN A 162 14.72 22.76 -26.72
C ASN A 162 15.99 21.88 -26.74
N TYR A 163 15.83 20.56 -26.76
CA TYR A 163 16.97 19.64 -26.89
C TYR A 163 17.62 19.73 -28.27
N ASN A 164 16.83 19.80 -29.34
CA ASN A 164 17.33 19.99 -30.71
C ASN A 164 18.11 21.31 -30.84
N LYS A 165 17.65 22.39 -30.22
CA LYS A 165 18.37 23.68 -30.19
C LYS A 165 19.71 23.57 -29.46
N LYS A 166 19.77 22.87 -28.32
CA LYS A 166 21.03 22.63 -27.59
C LYS A 166 21.98 21.77 -28.41
N LEU A 167 21.46 20.73 -29.05
CA LEU A 167 22.25 19.84 -29.89
C LEU A 167 22.84 20.59 -31.09
N LEU A 168 22.06 21.47 -31.73
CA LEU A 168 22.52 22.34 -32.81
C LEU A 168 23.67 23.25 -32.34
N HIS A 169 23.55 23.84 -31.15
CA HIS A 169 24.62 24.68 -30.58
C HIS A 169 25.91 23.89 -30.30
N GLU A 170 25.80 22.66 -29.80
CA GLU A 170 26.97 21.79 -29.62
C GLU A 170 27.58 21.37 -30.97
N TYR A 171 26.76 21.14 -32.02
CA TYR A 171 27.26 20.90 -33.38
C TYR A 171 27.98 22.11 -33.96
N GLU A 172 27.44 23.32 -33.79
CA GLU A 172 28.11 24.56 -34.21
C GLU A 172 29.46 24.73 -33.51
N LYS A 173 29.50 24.47 -32.19
CA LYS A 173 30.73 24.52 -31.41
C LYS A 173 31.74 23.47 -31.87
N TYR A 174 31.28 22.26 -32.17
CA TYR A 174 32.12 21.20 -32.73
C TYR A 174 32.70 21.59 -34.10
N ASP A 175 31.89 22.16 -34.99
CA ASP A 175 32.33 22.64 -36.31
C ASP A 175 33.38 23.75 -36.20
N ILE A 176 33.19 24.70 -35.25
CA ILE A 176 34.19 25.74 -34.95
C ILE A 176 35.51 25.12 -34.47
N LEU A 177 35.45 24.21 -33.49
CA LEU A 177 36.62 23.49 -32.97
C LEU A 177 37.33 22.67 -34.06
N GLN A 178 36.57 22.01 -34.93
CA GLN A 178 37.12 21.24 -36.05
C GLN A 178 37.84 22.15 -37.04
N LYS A 179 37.27 23.31 -37.37
CA LYS A 179 37.91 24.32 -38.23
C LYS A 179 39.17 24.89 -37.59
N GLU A 180 39.16 25.18 -36.29
CA GLU A 180 40.35 25.62 -35.55
C GLU A 180 41.44 24.55 -35.51
N LEU A 181 41.07 23.28 -35.34
CA LEU A 181 42.01 22.16 -35.36
C LEU A 181 42.64 21.98 -36.76
N ILE A 182 41.85 22.05 -37.82
CA ILE A 182 42.38 22.00 -39.19
C ILE A 182 43.32 23.18 -39.45
N LYS A 183 42.95 24.39 -39.02
CA LYS A 183 43.76 25.59 -39.19
C LYS A 183 45.10 25.46 -38.45
N THR A 184 45.07 25.11 -37.16
CA THR A 184 46.29 24.95 -36.36
C THR A 184 47.19 23.84 -36.90
N ASN A 185 46.61 22.71 -37.33
CA ASN A 185 47.40 21.64 -37.95
C ASN A 185 48.05 22.09 -39.27
N SER A 186 47.34 22.85 -40.10
CA SER A 186 47.90 23.40 -41.35
C SER A 186 49.01 24.44 -41.11
N GLU A 187 48.92 25.20 -40.02
CA GLU A 187 49.97 26.15 -39.60
C GLU A 187 51.21 25.41 -39.09
N LEU A 188 51.01 24.38 -38.24
CA LEU A 188 52.08 23.52 -37.75
C LEU A 188 52.79 22.78 -38.88
N GLU A 189 52.05 22.21 -39.85
CA GLU A 189 52.65 21.56 -41.03
C GLU A 189 53.48 22.55 -41.85
N LYS A 190 53.01 23.79 -42.04
CA LYS A 190 53.78 24.83 -42.74
C LYS A 190 55.08 25.17 -42.01
N ASP A 191 55.02 25.32 -40.69
CA ASP A 191 56.20 25.68 -39.90
C ASP A 191 57.20 24.51 -39.80
N MET A 192 56.71 23.27 -39.72
CA MET A 192 57.53 22.07 -39.84
C MET A 192 58.24 21.99 -41.19
N ASN A 193 57.51 22.18 -42.30
CA ASN A 193 58.09 22.17 -43.65
C ASN A 193 59.11 23.28 -43.86
N LYS A 194 58.87 24.49 -43.33
CA LYS A 194 59.85 25.60 -43.37
C LYS A 194 61.11 25.25 -42.59
N SER A 195 60.96 24.73 -41.37
CA SER A 195 62.09 24.32 -40.54
C SER A 195 62.91 23.21 -41.21
N GLU A 196 62.24 22.21 -41.77
CA GLU A 196 62.88 21.14 -42.54
C GLU A 196 63.63 21.68 -43.77
N PHE A 197 63.01 22.60 -44.52
CA PHE A 197 63.66 23.27 -45.65
C PHE A 197 64.91 24.05 -45.23
N GLU A 198 64.84 24.85 -44.16
CA GLU A 198 65.98 25.61 -43.64
C GLU A 198 67.10 24.69 -43.14
N GLN A 199 66.76 23.58 -42.47
CA GLN A 199 67.74 22.59 -42.02
C GLN A 199 68.40 21.90 -43.21
N ASN A 200 67.63 21.49 -44.23
CA ASN A 200 68.15 20.90 -45.45
C ASN A 200 69.05 21.88 -46.23
N GLU A 201 68.71 23.17 -46.29
CA GLU A 201 69.55 24.17 -46.93
C GLU A 201 70.88 24.37 -46.18
N LYS A 202 70.86 24.39 -44.85
CA LYS A 202 72.07 24.44 -44.02
C LYS A 202 72.92 23.18 -44.21
N LEU A 203 72.28 22.01 -44.25
CA LEU A 203 72.95 20.72 -44.43
C LEU A 203 73.59 20.64 -45.81
N GLN A 204 72.90 21.10 -46.86
CA GLN A 204 73.44 21.19 -48.21
C GLN A 204 74.65 22.13 -48.27
N LYS A 205 74.57 23.33 -47.65
CA LYS A 205 75.72 24.24 -47.57
C LYS A 205 76.93 23.61 -46.90
N ILE A 206 76.72 22.81 -45.85
CA ILE A 206 77.80 22.07 -45.16
C ILE A 206 78.38 21.00 -46.10
N VAL A 207 77.53 20.21 -46.76
CA VAL A 207 77.94 19.19 -47.74
C VAL A 207 78.78 19.82 -48.86
N ASP A 208 78.32 20.94 -49.42
CA ASP A 208 79.04 21.66 -50.49
C ASP A 208 80.40 22.18 -50.00
N GLN A 209 80.47 22.72 -48.78
CA GLN A 209 81.75 23.14 -48.17
C GLN A 209 82.72 21.97 -47.98
N TYR A 210 82.24 20.79 -47.58
CA TYR A 210 83.10 19.62 -47.44
C TYR A 210 83.51 19.02 -48.79
N ASN A 211 82.64 19.05 -49.79
CA ASN A 211 82.98 18.65 -51.16
C ASN A 211 84.08 19.54 -51.76
N VAL A 212 84.01 20.87 -51.57
CA VAL A 212 85.09 21.78 -52.00
C VAL A 212 86.42 21.44 -51.30
N LYS A 213 86.39 21.18 -49.98
CA LYS A 213 87.59 20.78 -49.24
C LYS A 213 88.15 19.43 -49.71
N LEU A 214 87.29 18.47 -50.05
CA LEU A 214 87.69 17.19 -50.64
C LEU A 214 88.37 17.39 -51.99
N ASP A 215 87.76 18.17 -52.89
CA ASP A 215 88.34 18.49 -54.20
C ASP A 215 89.70 19.20 -54.08
N GLU A 216 89.86 20.11 -53.11
CA GLU A 216 91.14 20.74 -52.82
C GLU A 216 92.20 19.73 -52.33
N LYS A 217 91.81 18.80 -51.46
CA LYS A 217 92.71 17.73 -51.00
C LYS A 217 93.09 16.79 -52.14
N ASP A 218 92.15 16.41 -53.00
CA ASP A 218 92.41 15.57 -54.17
C ASP A 218 93.34 16.26 -55.18
N LYS A 219 93.15 17.56 -55.43
CA LYS A 219 94.09 18.37 -56.24
C LYS A 219 95.48 18.42 -55.63
N ASN A 220 95.59 18.54 -54.31
CA ASN A 220 96.88 18.52 -53.62
C ASN A 220 97.55 17.13 -53.69
N ILE A 221 96.78 16.05 -53.57
CA ILE A 221 97.27 14.68 -53.75
C ILE A 221 97.78 14.49 -55.18
N LEU A 222 97.07 14.98 -56.20
CA LEU A 222 97.52 14.92 -57.59
C LEU A 222 98.84 15.68 -57.78
N LYS A 223 98.96 16.90 -57.27
CA LYS A 223 100.22 17.68 -57.32
C LYS A 223 101.39 16.96 -56.63
N LEU A 224 101.14 16.36 -55.46
CA LEU A 224 102.16 15.59 -54.74
C LEU A 224 102.55 14.31 -55.50
N LYS A 225 101.59 13.62 -56.13
CA LYS A 225 101.87 12.46 -56.99
C LYS A 225 102.69 12.85 -58.23
N GLU A 226 102.35 13.96 -58.88
CA GLU A 226 103.12 14.50 -60.01
C GLU A 226 104.54 14.89 -59.60
N GLN A 227 104.71 15.53 -58.43
CA GLN A 227 106.02 15.86 -57.90
C GLN A 227 106.83 14.59 -57.60
N LEU A 228 106.22 13.58 -57.00
CA LEU A 228 106.87 12.31 -56.70
C LEU A 228 107.30 11.57 -57.97
N ILE A 229 106.51 11.64 -59.05
CA ILE A 229 106.89 11.08 -60.36
C ILE A 229 108.09 11.83 -60.95
N LYS A 230 108.09 13.17 -60.90
CA LYS A 230 109.23 13.99 -61.35
C LYS A 230 110.49 13.68 -60.54
N ASP A 231 110.38 13.59 -59.22
CA ASP A 231 111.49 13.28 -58.33
C ASP A 231 112.02 11.84 -58.57
N LYS A 232 111.13 10.90 -58.91
CA LYS A 232 111.53 9.53 -59.28
C LYS A 232 112.27 9.50 -60.63
N GLN A 233 111.84 10.30 -61.61
CA GLN A 233 112.51 10.42 -62.90
C GLN A 233 113.89 11.08 -62.75
N THR A 234 113.99 12.18 -61.99
CA THR A 234 115.28 12.83 -61.73
C THR A 234 116.23 11.93 -60.93
N MET A 235 115.72 11.14 -59.99
CA MET A 235 116.52 10.15 -59.27
C MET A 235 117.01 9.02 -60.18
N SER A 236 116.18 8.57 -61.12
CA SER A 236 116.58 7.58 -62.14
C SER A 236 117.68 8.11 -63.05
N ASP A 237 117.54 9.35 -63.53
CA ASP A 237 118.55 10.02 -64.36
C ASP A 237 119.85 10.27 -63.58
N LEU A 238 119.75 10.52 -62.27
CA LEU A 238 120.89 10.65 -61.39
C LEU A 238 121.58 9.29 -61.17
N MET A 239 120.83 8.20 -60.97
CA MET A 239 121.40 6.85 -60.86
C MET A 239 122.15 6.45 -62.13
N HIS A 240 121.59 6.70 -63.32
CA HIS A 240 122.28 6.38 -64.58
C HIS A 240 123.59 7.17 -64.76
N LYS A 241 123.63 8.43 -64.31
CA LYS A 241 124.88 9.23 -64.30
C LYS A 241 125.90 8.70 -63.28
N VAL A 242 125.43 8.26 -62.11
CA VAL A 242 126.29 7.67 -61.08
C VAL A 242 126.87 6.33 -61.54
N GLU A 243 126.14 5.53 -62.32
CA GLU A 243 126.64 4.26 -62.88
C GLU A 243 127.73 4.49 -63.94
N GLU A 244 127.56 5.46 -64.84
CA GLU A 244 128.60 5.86 -65.81
C GLU A 244 129.86 6.44 -65.14
N ASP A 245 129.68 7.20 -64.05
CA ASP A 245 130.79 7.73 -63.26
C ASP A 245 131.49 6.65 -62.42
N ALA A 246 130.76 5.64 -61.92
CA ALA A 246 131.32 4.53 -61.16
C ALA A 246 132.23 3.63 -62.03
N ASP A 247 131.86 3.36 -63.29
CA ASP A 247 132.69 2.58 -64.22
C ASP A 247 133.96 3.34 -64.65
N ARG A 248 133.90 4.68 -64.70
CA ARG A 248 135.06 5.54 -64.90
C ARG A 248 135.95 5.62 -63.64
N GLU A 249 135.36 5.67 -62.44
CA GLU A 249 136.08 5.70 -61.16
C GLU A 249 136.85 4.40 -60.89
N VAL A 250 136.37 3.22 -61.31
CA VAL A 250 137.09 1.94 -61.08
C VAL A 250 138.44 1.90 -61.81
N LEU A 251 138.54 2.47 -63.01
CA LEU A 251 139.79 2.60 -63.78
C LEU A 251 140.73 3.65 -63.16
N GLU A 252 140.20 4.70 -62.56
CA GLU A 252 140.95 5.79 -61.92
C GLU A 252 141.42 5.44 -60.49
N LYS A 253 140.63 4.66 -59.72
CA LYS A 253 140.95 4.18 -58.36
C LYS A 253 142.19 3.26 -58.35
N LYS A 254 142.42 2.47 -59.39
CA LYS A 254 143.63 1.61 -59.51
C LYS A 254 144.92 2.45 -59.61
N ALA A 255 144.86 3.65 -60.18
CA ALA A 255 145.97 4.61 -60.23
C ALA A 255 146.05 5.49 -58.98
N ASN A 256 144.91 5.78 -58.33
CA ASN A 256 144.83 6.66 -57.16
C ASN A 256 145.08 5.96 -55.80
N PHE A 257 145.12 4.63 -55.70
CA PHE A 257 145.48 3.94 -54.43
C PHE A 257 146.95 4.12 -54.01
N VAL A 258 147.84 4.48 -54.94
CA VAL A 258 149.24 4.85 -54.62
C VAL A 258 149.33 6.26 -54.03
N THR A 259 148.39 7.15 -54.34
CA THR A 259 148.36 8.54 -53.86
C THR A 259 147.45 8.76 -52.64
N LYS A 260 146.41 7.93 -52.42
CA LYS A 260 145.41 8.08 -51.34
C LYS A 260 145.89 7.75 -49.91
N LEU A 261 147.04 7.09 -49.73
CA LEU A 261 147.63 6.82 -48.41
C LEU A 261 148.10 8.12 -47.70
N ARG A 262 148.19 9.24 -48.44
CA ARG A 262 148.66 10.54 -47.97
C ARG A 262 147.54 11.47 -47.48
N GLU A 263 146.30 11.31 -47.94
CA GLU A 263 145.16 12.23 -47.66
C GLU A 263 144.27 11.79 -46.47
N LEU A 264 144.34 10.52 -46.06
CA LEU A 264 143.53 9.96 -44.96
C LEU A 264 143.80 10.58 -43.56
N LYS A 265 144.81 11.43 -43.42
CA LYS A 265 145.08 12.19 -42.18
C LYS A 265 144.19 13.43 -42.00
N GLN A 266 143.51 13.93 -43.04
CA GLN A 266 142.81 15.23 -42.98
C GLN A 266 141.29 15.15 -42.69
N ILE A 267 140.62 14.01 -42.93
CA ILE A 267 139.15 13.91 -42.89
C ILE A 267 138.58 13.62 -41.48
N ASN A 268 139.41 13.19 -40.52
CA ASN A 268 138.95 12.87 -39.15
C ASN A 268 138.39 14.09 -38.38
N LEU A 269 138.69 15.32 -38.82
CA LEU A 269 138.33 16.55 -38.10
C LEU A 269 136.85 16.98 -38.23
N ASN A 270 136.16 16.62 -39.32
CA ASN A 270 134.82 17.18 -39.63
C ASN A 270 133.63 16.41 -39.03
N LEU A 271 133.79 15.14 -38.67
CA LEU A 271 132.68 14.29 -38.17
C LEU A 271 132.23 14.61 -36.72
N ARG A 272 132.88 15.57 -36.04
CA ARG A 272 132.59 15.90 -34.64
C ARG A 272 131.50 16.97 -34.45
N GLY A 273 131.12 17.70 -35.50
CA GLY A 273 130.13 18.80 -35.43
C GLY A 273 128.66 18.38 -35.56
N GLU A 274 128.36 17.36 -36.36
CA GLU A 274 126.98 16.96 -36.68
C GLU A 274 126.25 16.27 -35.49
N LEU A 275 127.01 15.74 -34.53
CA LEU A 275 126.49 15.02 -33.36
C LEU A 275 125.69 15.90 -32.36
N GLY A 276 125.89 17.23 -32.37
CA GLY A 276 125.26 18.15 -31.41
C GLY A 276 123.81 18.53 -31.74
N SER A 277 123.45 18.59 -33.02
CA SER A 277 122.13 19.04 -33.49
C SER A 277 121.02 18.02 -33.20
N TYR A 278 121.30 16.73 -33.42
CA TYR A 278 120.34 15.65 -33.19
C TYR A 278 119.98 15.44 -31.71
N LYS A 279 120.88 15.80 -30.79
CA LYS A 279 120.67 15.67 -29.35
C LYS A 279 119.62 16.64 -28.79
N MET A 280 119.43 17.80 -29.42
CA MET A 280 118.42 18.78 -29.01
C MET A 280 117.01 18.41 -29.47
N LYS A 281 116.84 17.90 -30.70
CA LYS A 281 115.54 17.45 -31.21
C LYS A 281 114.96 16.26 -30.43
N ALA A 282 115.82 15.31 -30.01
CA ALA A 282 115.40 14.18 -29.18
C ALA A 282 114.85 14.61 -27.80
N LYS A 283 115.37 15.71 -27.25
CA LYS A 283 114.96 16.21 -25.93
C LYS A 283 113.59 16.89 -25.96
N ALA A 284 113.22 17.54 -27.08
CA ALA A 284 111.90 18.14 -27.27
C ALA A 284 110.80 17.08 -27.44
N ALA A 285 111.05 16.05 -28.25
CA ALA A 285 110.12 14.94 -28.45
C ALA A 285 109.86 14.13 -27.16
N SER A 286 110.87 14.00 -26.28
CA SER A 286 110.71 13.34 -24.98
C SER A 286 109.75 14.09 -24.04
N LYS A 287 109.68 15.43 -24.13
CA LYS A 287 108.83 16.24 -23.27
C LYS A 287 107.35 16.20 -23.72
N GLU A 288 107.09 16.22 -25.03
CA GLU A 288 105.74 16.00 -25.58
C GLU A 288 105.20 14.60 -25.27
N ALA A 289 106.07 13.58 -25.23
CA ALA A 289 105.68 12.22 -24.85
C ALA A 289 105.26 12.12 -23.37
N GLU A 290 105.93 12.85 -22.46
CA GLU A 290 105.55 12.93 -21.04
C GLU A 290 104.21 13.66 -20.85
N ASP A 291 103.98 14.77 -21.57
CA ASP A 291 102.72 15.52 -21.50
C ASP A 291 101.53 14.68 -21.99
N LEU A 292 101.70 13.93 -23.10
CA LEU A 292 100.68 12.98 -23.58
C LEU A 292 100.44 11.83 -22.60
N GLY A 293 101.49 11.33 -21.93
CA GLY A 293 101.36 10.32 -20.86
C GLY A 293 100.47 10.79 -19.72
N SER A 294 100.62 12.05 -19.27
CA SER A 294 99.80 12.62 -18.20
C SER A 294 98.31 12.78 -18.58
N LEU A 295 98.02 12.97 -19.87
CA LEU A 295 96.65 13.07 -20.37
C LEU A 295 95.99 11.68 -20.44
N ILE A 296 96.76 10.63 -20.76
CA ILE A 296 96.30 9.24 -20.76
C ILE A 296 95.91 8.82 -19.34
N GLU A 297 96.73 9.11 -18.32
CA GLU A 297 96.40 8.80 -16.91
C GLU A 297 95.07 9.44 -16.47
N LYS A 298 94.81 10.70 -16.84
CA LYS A 298 93.52 11.35 -16.53
C LYS A 298 92.33 10.65 -17.19
N TYR A 299 92.46 10.26 -18.46
CA TYR A 299 91.40 9.52 -19.14
C TYR A 299 91.20 8.12 -18.55
N GLU A 300 92.26 7.47 -18.07
CA GLU A 300 92.15 6.19 -17.36
C GLU A 300 91.41 6.32 -16.02
N GLU A 301 91.65 7.40 -15.27
CA GLU A 301 90.89 7.73 -14.04
C GLU A 301 89.41 8.00 -14.33
N ASP A 302 89.09 8.79 -15.35
CA ASP A 302 87.70 9.08 -15.75
C ASP A 302 86.97 7.80 -16.20
N ILE A 303 87.64 6.93 -16.96
CA ILE A 303 87.09 5.62 -17.37
C ILE A 303 86.82 4.74 -16.14
N ALA A 304 87.71 4.77 -15.13
CA ALA A 304 87.52 4.01 -13.90
C ALA A 304 86.30 4.53 -13.10
N GLN A 305 86.12 5.85 -13.00
CA GLN A 305 84.97 6.45 -12.32
C GLN A 305 83.65 6.13 -13.03
N LEU A 306 83.61 6.23 -14.35
CA LEU A 306 82.42 5.90 -15.15
C LEU A 306 82.03 4.42 -14.99
N LYS A 307 83.00 3.50 -14.97
CA LYS A 307 82.73 2.07 -14.72
C LYS A 307 82.09 1.81 -13.36
N VAL A 308 82.46 2.57 -12.33
CA VAL A 308 81.84 2.48 -10.99
C VAL A 308 80.40 2.99 -11.03
N SER A 309 80.14 4.11 -11.72
CA SER A 309 78.77 4.64 -11.88
C SER A 309 77.85 3.63 -12.56
N VAL A 310 78.29 3.08 -13.70
CA VAL A 310 77.55 2.07 -14.47
C VAL A 310 77.18 0.87 -13.59
N LYS A 311 78.13 0.39 -12.77
CA LYS A 311 77.89 -0.75 -11.87
C LYS A 311 76.84 -0.44 -10.78
N ASN A 312 76.83 0.79 -10.27
CA ASN A 312 75.82 1.22 -9.30
C ASN A 312 74.44 1.33 -9.95
N GLU A 313 74.36 1.90 -11.15
CA GLU A 313 73.11 1.99 -11.92
C GLU A 313 72.56 0.60 -12.27
N GLU A 314 73.41 -0.34 -12.68
CA GLU A 314 73.03 -1.74 -12.90
C GLU A 314 72.42 -2.39 -11.64
N GLN A 315 73.00 -2.15 -10.46
CA GLN A 315 72.44 -2.64 -9.21
C GLN A 315 71.07 -2.03 -8.89
N THR A 316 70.87 -0.73 -9.16
CA THR A 316 69.56 -0.09 -8.98
C THR A 316 68.50 -0.67 -9.94
N ILE A 317 68.88 -0.94 -11.19
CA ILE A 317 68.00 -1.59 -12.17
C ILE A 317 67.58 -2.99 -11.69
N ILE A 318 68.51 -3.77 -11.17
CA ILE A 318 68.22 -5.11 -10.61
C ILE A 318 67.26 -5.00 -9.41
N GLY A 319 67.48 -4.01 -8.52
CA GLY A 319 66.60 -3.74 -7.39
C GLY A 319 65.17 -3.38 -7.82
N LEU A 320 65.04 -2.49 -8.81
CA LEU A 320 63.74 -2.08 -9.36
C LEU A 320 63.04 -3.25 -10.06
N LYS A 321 63.76 -4.09 -10.82
CA LYS A 321 63.19 -5.30 -11.43
C LYS A 321 62.62 -6.27 -10.39
N LYS A 322 63.31 -6.47 -9.26
CA LYS A 322 62.78 -7.29 -8.15
C LYS A 322 61.52 -6.69 -7.53
N GLN A 323 61.44 -5.37 -7.39
CA GLN A 323 60.24 -4.71 -6.88
C GLN A 323 59.05 -4.83 -7.84
N ILE A 324 59.29 -4.75 -9.15
CA ILE A 324 58.26 -5.00 -10.16
C ILE A 324 57.73 -6.43 -10.04
N GLN A 325 58.62 -7.42 -9.96
CA GLN A 325 58.22 -8.83 -9.81
C GLN A 325 57.37 -9.07 -8.56
N VAL A 326 57.76 -8.51 -7.40
CA VAL A 326 56.96 -8.63 -6.16
C VAL A 326 55.59 -7.95 -6.31
N ARG A 327 55.51 -6.84 -7.05
CA ARG A 327 54.22 -6.18 -7.32
C ARG A 327 53.35 -7.03 -8.25
N ASP A 328 53.93 -7.65 -9.27
CA ASP A 328 53.21 -8.56 -10.18
C ASP A 328 52.64 -9.76 -9.41
N ASP A 329 53.41 -10.37 -8.51
CA ASP A 329 52.92 -11.46 -7.63
C ASP A 329 51.75 -11.01 -6.75
N ILE A 330 51.79 -9.77 -6.22
CA ILE A 330 50.69 -9.20 -5.42
C ILE A 330 49.47 -8.94 -6.29
N ILE A 331 49.66 -8.47 -7.53
CA ILE A 331 48.58 -8.25 -8.49
C ILE A 331 47.89 -9.58 -8.80
N GLU A 332 48.64 -10.65 -9.07
CA GLU A 332 48.09 -11.99 -9.35
C GLU A 332 47.26 -12.53 -8.17
N GLN A 333 47.76 -12.36 -6.93
CA GLN A 333 47.00 -12.73 -5.73
C GLN A 333 45.71 -11.90 -5.57
N LYS A 334 45.76 -10.59 -5.86
CA LYS A 334 44.60 -9.71 -5.83
C LYS A 334 43.58 -10.10 -6.89
N GLU A 335 44.01 -10.42 -8.10
CA GLU A 335 43.15 -10.87 -9.20
C GLU A 335 42.46 -12.20 -8.85
N SER A 336 43.19 -13.15 -8.27
CA SER A 336 42.63 -14.42 -7.79
C SER A 336 41.56 -14.19 -6.73
N ARG A 337 41.79 -13.29 -5.78
CA ARG A 337 40.80 -12.94 -4.75
C ARG A 337 39.57 -12.24 -5.34
N ILE A 338 39.76 -11.34 -6.30
CA ILE A 338 38.64 -10.70 -7.02
C ILE A 338 37.81 -11.77 -7.75
N PHE A 339 38.45 -12.77 -8.34
CA PHE A 339 37.75 -13.88 -9.00
C PHE A 339 36.90 -14.70 -8.03
N GLU A 340 37.44 -15.06 -6.86
CA GLU A 340 36.68 -15.74 -5.81
C GLU A 340 35.51 -14.91 -5.29
N GLU A 341 35.71 -13.60 -5.07
CA GLU A 341 34.64 -12.69 -4.65
C GLU A 341 33.55 -12.54 -5.74
N LYS A 342 33.93 -12.52 -7.03
CA LYS A 342 32.95 -12.55 -8.15
C LYS A 342 32.13 -13.83 -8.18
N LEU A 343 32.73 -14.99 -7.91
CA LEU A 343 32.01 -16.26 -7.80
C LEU A 343 30.99 -16.22 -6.65
N LYS A 344 31.40 -15.74 -5.47
CA LYS A 344 30.50 -15.54 -4.32
C LYS A 344 29.38 -14.55 -4.63
N MET A 345 29.68 -13.48 -5.36
CA MET A 345 28.67 -12.50 -5.79
C MET A 345 27.62 -13.15 -6.70
N LYS A 346 28.04 -13.98 -7.66
CA LYS A 346 27.13 -14.72 -8.54
C LYS A 346 26.25 -15.71 -7.77
N ASP A 347 26.79 -16.38 -6.76
CA ASP A 347 26.00 -17.26 -5.89
C ASP A 347 24.97 -16.48 -5.07
N LEU A 348 25.35 -15.30 -4.55
CA LEU A 348 24.43 -14.40 -3.86
C LEU A 348 23.33 -13.86 -4.80
N GLU A 349 23.65 -13.53 -6.05
CA GLU A 349 22.66 -13.15 -7.06
C GLU A 349 21.65 -14.28 -7.31
N LYS A 350 22.13 -15.53 -7.39
CA LYS A 350 21.26 -16.70 -7.54
C LYS A 350 20.37 -16.90 -6.31
N GLN A 351 20.93 -16.75 -5.11
CA GLN A 351 20.15 -16.81 -3.86
C GLN A 351 19.11 -15.69 -3.79
N LEU A 352 19.46 -14.47 -4.21
CA LEU A 352 18.56 -13.33 -4.28
C LEU A 352 17.42 -13.56 -5.28
N LEU A 353 17.70 -14.18 -6.42
CA LEU A 353 16.66 -14.56 -7.37
C LEU A 353 15.70 -15.58 -6.77
N LEU A 354 16.22 -16.63 -6.13
CA LEU A 354 15.41 -17.65 -5.47
C LEU A 354 14.56 -17.06 -4.33
N THR A 355 15.12 -16.18 -3.50
CA THR A 355 14.35 -15.53 -2.43
C THR A 355 13.29 -14.59 -2.99
N LYS A 356 13.57 -13.92 -4.11
CA LYS A 356 12.59 -13.07 -4.79
C LYS A 356 11.44 -13.88 -5.39
N GLU A 357 11.73 -15.04 -5.99
CA GLU A 357 10.71 -15.98 -6.44
C GLU A 357 9.86 -16.49 -5.26
N ASN A 358 10.49 -16.89 -4.15
CA ASN A 358 9.78 -17.31 -2.95
C ASN A 358 8.91 -16.20 -2.34
N ILE A 359 9.37 -14.94 -2.34
CA ILE A 359 8.58 -13.78 -1.90
C ILE A 359 7.37 -13.60 -2.83
N SER A 360 7.56 -13.68 -4.14
CA SER A 360 6.47 -13.56 -5.10
C SER A 360 5.43 -14.68 -4.95
N GLU A 361 5.86 -15.92 -4.69
CA GLU A 361 4.95 -17.02 -4.39
C GLU A 361 4.18 -16.80 -3.07
N LEU A 362 4.86 -16.32 -2.03
CA LEU A 362 4.22 -15.97 -0.77
C LEU A 362 3.20 -14.83 -0.94
N GLU A 363 3.54 -13.78 -1.69
CA GLU A 363 2.63 -12.69 -2.03
C GLU A 363 1.37 -13.20 -2.74
N LEU A 364 1.52 -14.10 -3.72
CA LEU A 364 0.39 -14.72 -4.43
C LEU A 364 -0.53 -15.55 -3.51
N THR A 365 -0.01 -16.09 -2.40
CA THR A 365 -0.82 -16.81 -1.41
C THR A 365 -1.43 -15.91 -0.34
N VAL A 366 -0.75 -14.83 0.03
CA VAL A 366 -1.20 -13.89 1.07
C VAL A 366 -2.28 -12.94 0.55
N GLU A 367 -2.19 -12.50 -0.71
CA GLU A 367 -3.14 -11.57 -1.32
C GLU A 367 -4.61 -12.09 -1.30
N PRO A 368 -4.93 -13.33 -1.71
CA PRO A 368 -6.29 -13.85 -1.60
C PRO A 368 -6.76 -14.00 -0.14
N LEU A 369 -5.85 -14.31 0.80
CA LEU A 369 -6.20 -14.38 2.23
C LEU A 369 -6.53 -12.99 2.79
N ILE A 370 -5.82 -11.94 2.36
CA ILE A 370 -6.13 -10.56 2.74
C ILE A 370 -7.50 -10.15 2.17
N MET A 371 -7.79 -10.48 0.91
CA MET A 371 -9.11 -10.21 0.31
C MET A 371 -10.23 -10.93 1.06
N GLU A 372 -10.03 -12.20 1.42
CA GLU A 372 -11.01 -12.95 2.22
C GLU A 372 -11.20 -12.31 3.59
N ILE A 373 -10.13 -11.91 4.29
CA ILE A 373 -10.22 -11.22 5.58
C ILE A 373 -11.00 -9.91 5.46
N GLN A 374 -10.77 -9.12 4.41
CA GLN A 374 -11.50 -7.88 4.16
C GLN A 374 -12.99 -8.14 3.90
N GLU A 375 -13.33 -9.19 3.15
CA GLU A 375 -14.70 -9.59 2.93
C GLU A 375 -15.36 -10.02 4.25
N LYS A 376 -14.67 -10.83 5.07
CA LYS A 376 -15.16 -11.22 6.40
C LYS A 376 -15.35 -10.00 7.31
N GLN A 377 -14.41 -9.05 7.32
CA GLN A 377 -14.54 -7.81 8.10
C GLN A 377 -15.79 -7.02 7.68
N LYS A 378 -16.03 -6.89 6.38
CA LYS A 378 -17.25 -6.23 5.87
C LYS A 378 -18.53 -6.97 6.27
N THR A 379 -18.51 -8.31 6.28
CA THR A 379 -19.66 -9.08 6.78
C THR A 379 -19.90 -8.86 8.27
N ILE A 380 -18.83 -8.75 9.07
CA ILE A 380 -18.92 -8.45 10.51
C ILE A 380 -19.49 -7.04 10.70
N GLU A 381 -19.00 -6.04 9.99
CA GLU A 381 -19.52 -4.66 10.08
C GLU A 381 -21.02 -4.58 9.74
N ASN A 382 -21.47 -5.30 8.69
CA ASN A 382 -22.89 -5.38 8.35
C ASN A 382 -23.70 -6.03 9.47
N MET A 383 -23.21 -7.15 10.02
CA MET A 383 -23.88 -7.83 11.14
C MET A 383 -23.91 -6.97 12.41
N GLU A 384 -22.85 -6.21 12.70
CA GLU A 384 -22.80 -5.27 13.81
C GLU A 384 -23.81 -4.13 13.63
N SER A 385 -23.97 -3.62 12.41
CA SER A 385 -25.01 -2.64 12.08
C SER A 385 -26.41 -3.21 12.30
N GLU A 386 -26.68 -4.42 11.80
CA GLU A 386 -27.97 -5.09 12.01
C GLU A 386 -28.24 -5.35 13.50
N MET A 387 -27.22 -5.73 14.26
CA MET A 387 -27.31 -5.93 15.71
C MET A 387 -27.63 -4.60 16.43
N LEU A 388 -27.03 -3.49 16.01
CA LEU A 388 -27.34 -2.16 16.56
C LEU A 388 -28.79 -1.76 16.29
N ASP A 389 -29.29 -2.00 15.07
CA ASP A 389 -30.69 -1.75 14.70
C ASP A 389 -31.65 -2.61 15.53
N MET A 390 -31.34 -3.91 15.69
CA MET A 390 -32.12 -4.82 16.54
C MET A 390 -32.10 -4.39 18.00
N THR A 391 -30.96 -3.93 18.51
CA THR A 391 -30.85 -3.39 19.88
C THR A 391 -31.72 -2.14 20.06
N ALA A 392 -31.78 -1.27 19.05
CA ALA A 392 -32.67 -0.11 19.06
C ALA A 392 -34.16 -0.52 19.08
N VAL A 393 -34.54 -1.54 18.30
CA VAL A 393 -35.90 -2.11 18.32
C VAL A 393 -36.22 -2.73 19.67
N VAL A 394 -35.31 -3.50 20.27
CA VAL A 394 -35.48 -4.09 21.61
C VAL A 394 -35.73 -2.99 22.63
N LYS A 395 -34.91 -1.94 22.65
CA LYS A 395 -35.08 -0.79 23.55
C LYS A 395 -36.43 -0.09 23.34
N GLN A 396 -36.91 0.02 22.10
CA GLN A 396 -38.22 0.57 21.80
C GLN A 396 -39.37 -0.31 22.32
N MET A 397 -39.24 -1.63 22.18
CA MET A 397 -40.21 -2.60 22.70
C MET A 397 -40.25 -2.61 24.23
N GLU A 398 -39.10 -2.56 24.90
CA GLU A 398 -39.03 -2.43 26.36
C GLU A 398 -39.75 -1.17 26.85
N LEU A 399 -39.58 -0.05 26.16
CA LEU A 399 -40.27 1.20 26.47
C LEU A 399 -41.79 1.07 26.27
N ARG A 400 -42.25 0.38 25.22
CA ARG A 400 -43.68 0.08 25.03
C ARG A 400 -44.23 -0.84 26.13
N ILE A 401 -43.48 -1.86 26.53
CA ILE A 401 -43.86 -2.76 27.62
C ILE A 401 -44.00 -1.98 28.93
N SER A 402 -43.03 -1.09 29.24
CA SER A 402 -43.11 -0.22 30.41
C SER A 402 -44.35 0.67 30.37
N GLN A 403 -44.63 1.32 29.24
CA GLN A 403 -45.83 2.15 29.07
C GLN A 403 -47.14 1.36 29.24
N GLN A 404 -47.20 0.12 28.75
CA GLN A 404 -48.36 -0.74 28.95
C GLN A 404 -48.52 -1.17 30.40
N ARG A 405 -47.43 -1.49 31.10
CA ARG A 405 -47.45 -1.79 32.54
C ARG A 405 -47.94 -0.58 33.34
N ASP A 406 -47.47 0.62 33.02
CA ASP A 406 -47.92 1.85 33.70
C ASP A 406 -49.42 2.11 33.48
N LYS A 407 -49.93 1.89 32.25
CA LYS A 407 -51.36 1.96 31.95
C LYS A 407 -52.18 0.92 32.71
N LEU A 408 -51.67 -0.32 32.79
CA LEU A 408 -52.32 -1.38 33.54
C LEU A 408 -52.40 -1.03 35.03
N ASN A 409 -51.31 -0.53 35.61
CA ASN A 409 -51.27 -0.07 37.00
C ASN A 409 -52.25 1.09 37.24
N ALA A 410 -52.31 2.07 36.34
CA ALA A 410 -53.26 3.19 36.44
C ALA A 410 -54.72 2.71 36.37
N CYS A 411 -55.03 1.80 35.44
CA CYS A 411 -56.35 1.20 35.30
C CYS A 411 -56.72 0.36 36.54
N GLY A 412 -55.76 -0.40 37.08
CA GLY A 412 -55.92 -1.13 38.34
C GLY A 412 -56.28 -0.22 39.50
N LEU A 413 -55.57 0.91 39.66
CA LEU A 413 -55.88 1.90 40.70
C LEU A 413 -57.26 2.54 40.50
N GLU A 414 -57.70 2.79 39.27
CA GLU A 414 -59.06 3.27 38.99
C GLU A 414 -60.11 2.21 39.34
N LEU A 415 -59.84 0.95 39.03
CA LEU A 415 -60.72 -0.16 39.37
C LEU A 415 -60.83 -0.33 40.90
N ASP A 416 -59.72 -0.28 41.63
CA ASP A 416 -59.70 -0.32 43.09
C ASP A 416 -60.51 0.84 43.70
N LYS A 417 -60.39 2.06 43.13
CA LYS A 417 -61.22 3.21 43.55
C LYS A 417 -62.70 2.94 43.28
N LYS A 418 -63.06 2.40 42.12
CA LYS A 418 -64.47 2.08 41.80
C LYS A 418 -65.00 0.99 42.70
N GLU A 419 -64.24 -0.07 42.95
CA GLU A 419 -64.60 -1.10 43.93
C GLU A 419 -64.81 -0.51 45.31
N GLN A 420 -63.93 0.40 45.75
CA GLN A 420 -64.10 1.07 47.04
C GLN A 420 -65.39 1.88 47.08
N THR A 421 -65.70 2.65 46.03
CA THR A 421 -66.97 3.38 45.96
C THR A 421 -68.18 2.46 45.98
N ILE A 422 -68.12 1.29 45.32
CA ILE A 422 -69.18 0.28 45.34
C ILE A 422 -69.34 -0.29 46.75
N ARG A 423 -68.23 -0.62 47.43
CA ARG A 423 -68.25 -1.09 48.82
C ARG A 423 -68.88 -0.06 49.76
N ASP A 424 -68.52 1.22 49.61
CA ASP A 424 -69.06 2.31 50.43
C ASP A 424 -70.55 2.53 50.17
N VAL A 425 -70.99 2.53 48.90
CA VAL A 425 -72.42 2.63 48.54
C VAL A 425 -73.21 1.43 49.06
N ASN A 426 -72.71 0.20 48.88
CA ASN A 426 -73.37 -1.00 49.40
C ASN A 426 -73.49 -0.97 50.93
N ARG A 427 -72.50 -0.41 51.63
CA ARG A 427 -72.57 -0.19 53.08
C ARG A 427 -73.68 0.81 53.44
N VAL A 428 -73.80 1.92 52.70
CA VAL A 428 -74.89 2.89 52.89
C VAL A 428 -76.25 2.24 52.62
N VAL A 429 -76.41 1.49 51.52
CA VAL A 429 -77.64 0.77 51.19
C VAL A 429 -78.01 -0.24 52.28
N LYS A 430 -77.04 -1.00 52.79
CA LYS A 430 -77.27 -1.95 53.89
C LYS A 430 -77.69 -1.24 55.17
N ASN A 431 -77.09 -0.09 55.49
CA ASN A 431 -77.49 0.72 56.64
C ASN A 431 -78.92 1.28 56.48
N ILE A 432 -79.29 1.76 55.28
CA ILE A 432 -80.67 2.18 54.98
C ILE A 432 -81.63 1.02 55.17
N GLN A 433 -81.28 -0.18 54.68
CA GLN A 433 -82.13 -1.36 54.81
C GLN A 433 -82.33 -1.77 56.28
N VAL A 434 -81.27 -1.71 57.10
CA VAL A 434 -81.37 -1.95 58.56
C VAL A 434 -82.25 -0.89 59.21
N ASP A 435 -82.02 0.39 58.92
CA ASP A 435 -82.79 1.49 59.50
C ASP A 435 -84.28 1.44 59.07
N ILE A 436 -84.59 1.02 57.84
CA ILE A 436 -85.96 0.78 57.36
C ILE A 436 -86.60 -0.40 58.10
N ASN A 437 -85.87 -1.50 58.30
CA ASN A 437 -86.38 -2.65 59.04
C ASN A 437 -86.69 -2.27 60.49
N SER A 438 -85.80 -1.53 61.15
CA SER A 438 -86.05 -1.00 62.50
C SER A 438 -87.24 -0.02 62.55
N ALA A 439 -87.44 0.81 61.51
CA ALA A 439 -88.64 1.65 61.41
C ALA A 439 -89.91 0.82 61.19
N SER A 440 -89.82 -0.30 60.45
CA SER A 440 -90.95 -1.20 60.18
C SER A 440 -91.47 -1.92 61.44
N GLU A 441 -90.60 -2.16 62.44
CA GLU A 441 -91.01 -2.73 63.74
C GLU A 441 -91.99 -1.82 64.50
N HIS A 442 -92.06 -0.53 64.16
CA HIS A 442 -93.00 0.44 64.75
C HIS A 442 -94.33 0.55 63.98
N TYR A 443 -94.64 -0.36 63.05
CA TYR A 443 -95.84 -0.32 62.21
C TYR A 443 -97.17 -0.22 62.98
N GLN A 444 -97.25 -0.81 64.18
CA GLN A 444 -98.46 -0.76 65.02
C GLN A 444 -98.64 0.58 65.78
N ASN A 445 -97.63 1.45 65.82
CA ASN A 445 -97.66 2.71 66.56
C ASN A 445 -97.44 3.93 65.63
N SER A 446 -98.55 4.53 65.19
CA SER A 446 -98.58 5.63 64.21
C SER A 446 -97.73 6.86 64.58
N ALA A 447 -97.63 7.20 65.87
CA ALA A 447 -96.83 8.35 66.31
C ALA A 447 -95.32 8.07 66.23
N LYS A 448 -94.86 6.90 66.70
CA LYS A 448 -93.43 6.52 66.67
C LYS A 448 -92.94 6.22 65.26
N LEU A 449 -93.79 5.68 64.39
CA LEU A 449 -93.45 5.46 62.98
C LEU A 449 -93.22 6.78 62.24
N LYS A 450 -94.04 7.81 62.49
CA LYS A 450 -93.88 9.13 61.88
C LYS A 450 -92.55 9.78 62.26
N ASP A 451 -92.10 9.63 63.50
CA ASP A 451 -90.83 10.17 63.96
C ASP A 451 -89.64 9.33 63.44
N ALA A 452 -89.72 8.00 63.42
CA ALA A 452 -88.69 7.15 62.82
C ALA A 452 -88.50 7.41 61.31
N VAL A 453 -89.58 7.67 60.57
CA VAL A 453 -89.51 8.03 59.13
C VAL A 453 -88.97 9.44 58.93
N LYS A 454 -89.27 10.40 59.82
CA LYS A 454 -88.63 11.73 59.79
C LYS A 454 -87.13 11.64 60.05
N ASP A 455 -86.69 10.84 61.02
CA ASP A 455 -85.27 10.64 61.31
C ASP A 455 -84.54 9.98 60.13
N LEU A 456 -85.17 9.01 59.47
CA LEU A 456 -84.63 8.37 58.26
C LEU A 456 -84.51 9.37 57.10
N PHE A 457 -85.50 10.25 56.94
CA PHE A 457 -85.47 11.33 55.95
C PHE A 457 -84.41 12.39 56.26
N ILE A 458 -84.17 12.74 57.53
CA ILE A 458 -83.11 13.67 57.91
C ILE A 458 -81.72 13.04 57.68
N LYS A 459 -81.56 11.75 58.02
CA LYS A 459 -80.28 11.03 57.95
C LYS A 459 -79.81 10.73 56.53
N TYR A 460 -80.72 10.41 55.61
CA TYR A 460 -80.37 10.05 54.23
C TYR A 460 -80.90 11.03 53.16
N GLY A 461 -81.86 11.90 53.50
CA GLY A 461 -82.47 12.86 52.57
C GLY A 461 -81.76 14.21 52.48
N ASN A 462 -80.83 14.53 53.39
CA ASN A 462 -79.98 15.72 53.25
C ASN A 462 -78.79 15.44 52.33
N THR A 463 -79.03 15.56 51.02
CA THR A 463 -78.02 15.57 49.96
C THR A 463 -77.18 16.85 49.98
N LYS A 464 -76.41 17.09 51.06
CA LYS A 464 -75.37 18.13 51.11
C LYS A 464 -73.98 17.58 51.46
N THR A 465 -73.84 16.27 51.63
CA THR A 465 -72.56 15.61 51.94
C THR A 465 -71.74 15.19 50.70
N PHE A 466 -72.21 15.50 49.49
CA PHE A 466 -71.46 15.30 48.24
C PHE A 466 -70.67 16.53 47.76
N GLY A 467 -70.74 17.66 48.48
CA GLY A 467 -70.13 18.93 48.07
C GLY A 467 -68.72 19.20 48.59
N ILE A 468 -68.31 18.56 49.69
CA ILE A 468 -67.03 18.89 50.36
C ILE A 468 -65.82 18.27 49.64
N SER A 469 -66.02 17.20 48.86
CA SER A 469 -64.93 16.55 48.13
C SER A 469 -64.47 17.28 46.86
N LYS A 470 -65.25 18.23 46.32
CA LYS A 470 -64.87 18.94 45.08
C LYS A 470 -63.90 20.09 45.29
N ASP A 471 -63.95 20.77 46.43
CA ASP A 471 -63.07 21.92 46.69
C ASP A 471 -61.64 21.47 47.05
N GLU A 472 -61.49 20.38 47.81
CA GLU A 472 -60.17 19.77 48.07
C GLU A 472 -59.55 19.15 46.80
N GLU A 473 -60.38 18.61 45.89
CA GLU A 473 -59.93 18.12 44.57
C GLU A 473 -59.50 19.25 43.63
N HIS A 474 -60.07 20.46 43.77
CA HIS A 474 -59.70 21.61 42.96
C HIS A 474 -58.36 22.21 43.41
N ASP A 475 -58.15 22.35 44.72
CA ASP A 475 -56.89 22.87 45.28
C ASP A 475 -55.71 21.93 45.03
N THR A 476 -55.90 20.62 45.20
CA THR A 476 -54.87 19.63 44.86
C THR A 476 -54.50 19.65 43.38
N ARG A 477 -55.49 19.83 42.48
CA ARG A 477 -55.27 19.92 41.03
C ARG A 477 -54.56 21.22 40.63
N MET A 478 -54.82 22.33 41.32
CA MET A 478 -54.08 23.58 41.12
C MET A 478 -52.63 23.48 41.59
N GLU A 479 -52.38 22.85 42.74
CA GLU A 479 -51.03 22.54 43.24
C GLU A 479 -50.24 21.65 42.26
N PHE A 480 -50.83 20.57 41.75
CA PHE A 480 -50.20 19.72 40.73
C PHE A 480 -49.89 20.48 39.43
N THR A 481 -50.77 21.40 39.02
CA THR A 481 -50.54 22.22 37.82
C THR A 481 -49.37 23.19 38.03
N ARG A 482 -49.22 23.72 39.25
CA ARG A 482 -48.11 24.60 39.63
C ARG A 482 -46.77 23.85 39.69
N GLN A 483 -46.77 22.66 40.29
CA GLN A 483 -45.58 21.79 40.34
C GLN A 483 -45.15 21.33 38.95
N ARG A 484 -46.10 21.00 38.06
CA ARG A 484 -45.80 20.63 36.67
C ARG A 484 -45.18 21.78 35.89
N LYS A 485 -45.69 23.01 36.04
CA LYS A 485 -45.08 24.21 35.43
C LYS A 485 -43.65 24.47 35.93
N PHE A 486 -43.39 24.24 37.21
CA PHE A 486 -42.04 24.39 37.79
C PHE A 486 -41.05 23.35 37.23
N LEU A 487 -41.49 22.09 37.08
CA LEU A 487 -40.69 21.04 36.46
C LEU A 487 -40.47 21.28 34.97
N GLU A 488 -41.49 21.71 34.23
CA GLU A 488 -41.36 22.10 32.82
C GLU A 488 -40.35 23.25 32.64
N GLN A 489 -40.39 24.27 33.50
CA GLN A 489 -39.40 25.36 33.49
C GLN A 489 -37.97 24.88 33.84
N SER A 490 -37.85 23.95 34.79
CA SER A 490 -36.56 23.36 35.17
C SER A 490 -35.96 22.52 34.04
N ILE A 491 -36.79 21.75 33.32
CA ILE A 491 -36.38 20.98 32.14
C ILE A 491 -35.94 21.91 31.01
N ILE A 492 -36.65 23.01 30.75
CA ILE A 492 -36.26 23.99 29.73
C ILE A 492 -34.91 24.64 30.09
N SER A 493 -34.69 24.98 31.36
CA SER A 493 -33.42 25.52 31.86
C SER A 493 -32.26 24.52 31.69
N LEU A 494 -32.50 23.25 32.03
CA LEU A 494 -31.53 22.17 31.84
C LEU A 494 -31.21 21.94 30.35
N LYS A 495 -32.23 21.92 29.48
CA LYS A 495 -32.04 21.80 28.03
C LYS A 495 -31.21 22.94 27.45
N LYS A 496 -31.44 24.18 27.91
CA LYS A 496 -30.61 25.34 27.52
C LYS A 496 -29.16 25.17 27.97
N ARG A 497 -28.92 24.70 29.20
CA ARG A 497 -27.56 24.42 29.71
C ARG A 497 -26.85 23.32 28.92
N VAL A 498 -27.54 22.23 28.57
CA VAL A 498 -26.97 21.14 27.77
C VAL A 498 -26.60 21.63 26.37
N ASN A 499 -27.45 22.42 25.72
CA ASN A 499 -27.14 23.01 24.41
C ASN A 499 -25.97 24.02 24.45
N VAL A 500 -25.77 24.73 25.57
CA VAL A 500 -24.60 25.59 25.76
C VAL A 500 -23.33 24.77 25.98
N CYS A 501 -23.41 23.61 26.64
CA CYS A 501 -22.31 22.66 26.74
C CYS A 501 -21.93 22.05 25.39
N ALA A 502 -22.92 21.63 24.59
CA ALA A 502 -22.69 21.09 23.24
C ALA A 502 -21.98 22.09 22.30
N LYS A 503 -22.27 23.40 22.44
CA LYS A 503 -21.56 24.45 21.68
C LYS A 503 -20.09 24.66 22.10
N LYS A 504 -19.68 24.20 23.29
CA LYS A 504 -18.27 24.25 23.69
C LYS A 504 -17.44 23.20 22.96
N ASP A 505 -18.00 22.05 22.62
CA ASP A 505 -17.31 21.02 21.85
C ASP A 505 -17.00 21.48 20.41
N ASP A 506 -17.94 22.19 19.76
CA ASP A 506 -17.69 22.84 18.46
C ASP A 506 -16.54 23.87 18.51
N SER A 507 -16.39 24.57 19.64
CA SER A 507 -15.29 25.52 19.84
C SER A 507 -13.94 24.81 20.01
N TYR A 508 -13.93 23.63 20.66
CA TYR A 508 -12.73 22.81 20.78
C TYR A 508 -12.31 22.23 19.44
N SER A 509 -13.26 21.78 18.60
CA SER A 509 -12.97 21.30 17.25
C SER A 509 -12.35 22.38 16.36
N LYS A 510 -12.86 23.62 16.40
CA LYS A 510 -12.27 24.74 15.65
C LYS A 510 -10.85 25.09 16.11
N ILE A 511 -10.61 25.14 17.41
CA ILE A 511 -9.27 25.38 17.97
C ILE A 511 -8.32 24.23 17.60
N MET A 512 -8.82 22.99 17.51
CA MET A 512 -8.03 21.83 17.10
C MET A 512 -7.67 21.87 15.61
N GLU A 513 -8.58 22.31 14.74
CA GLU A 513 -8.30 22.56 13.31
C GLU A 513 -7.27 23.67 13.13
N GLU A 514 -7.42 24.80 13.84
CA GLU A 514 -6.45 25.90 13.83
C GLU A 514 -5.07 25.45 14.33
N ASN A 515 -5.02 24.67 15.41
CA ASN A 515 -3.78 24.08 15.92
C ASN A 515 -3.15 23.11 14.91
N MET A 516 -3.95 22.35 14.16
CA MET A 516 -3.45 21.43 13.14
C MET A 516 -2.82 22.19 11.96
N ILE A 517 -3.43 23.30 11.53
CA ILE A 517 -2.88 24.20 10.49
C ILE A 517 -1.60 24.87 11.01
N LEU A 518 -1.56 25.31 12.27
CA LEU A 518 -0.37 25.89 12.89
C LEU A 518 0.79 24.89 13.00
N ILE A 519 0.51 23.62 13.33
CA ILE A 519 1.52 22.55 13.34
C ILE A 519 2.07 22.32 11.93
N ASP A 520 1.20 22.30 10.91
CA ASP A 520 1.62 22.08 9.52
C ASP A 520 2.48 23.23 8.99
N THR A 521 2.12 24.48 9.32
CA THR A 521 2.93 25.67 9.01
C THR A 521 4.27 25.68 9.76
N ILE A 522 4.31 25.31 11.05
CA ILE A 522 5.56 25.14 11.80
C ILE A 522 6.46 24.08 11.18
N ASN A 523 5.89 22.96 10.72
CA ASN A 523 6.66 21.90 10.08
C ASN A 523 7.24 22.34 8.73
N LYS A 524 6.48 23.08 7.92
CA LYS A 524 6.98 23.71 6.68
C LYS A 524 8.13 24.68 6.97
N LEU A 525 7.96 25.56 7.96
CA LEU A 525 9.01 26.50 8.38
C LEU A 525 10.27 25.78 8.89
N ARG A 526 10.14 24.66 9.62
CA ARG A 526 11.28 23.83 10.04
C ARG A 526 12.00 23.20 8.84
N GLN A 527 11.26 22.77 7.83
CA GLN A 527 11.84 22.21 6.61
C GLN A 527 12.58 23.27 5.80
N GLU A 528 12.01 24.47 5.66
CA GLU A 528 12.67 25.62 5.03
C GLU A 528 13.92 26.06 5.80
N LEU A 529 13.87 26.08 7.13
CA LEU A 529 15.02 26.41 7.97
C LEU A 529 16.13 25.36 7.80
N LYS A 530 15.78 24.07 7.74
CA LYS A 530 16.75 22.99 7.46
C LYS A 530 17.38 23.12 6.07
N GLN A 531 16.59 23.50 5.06
CA GLN A 531 17.10 23.76 3.71
C GLN A 531 18.01 24.98 3.67
N ASN A 532 17.63 26.09 4.32
CA ASN A 532 18.44 27.30 4.41
C ASN A 532 19.72 27.07 5.22
N HIS A 533 19.66 26.25 6.27
CA HIS A 533 20.86 25.85 7.02
C HIS A 533 21.82 25.01 6.16
N LYS A 534 21.31 24.08 5.34
CA LYS A 534 22.13 23.37 4.33
C LYS A 534 22.73 24.33 3.30
N LYS A 535 21.95 25.29 2.79
CA LYS A 535 22.45 26.32 1.86
C LYS A 535 23.54 27.18 2.51
N TYR A 536 23.37 27.54 3.77
CA TYR A 536 24.36 28.29 4.56
C TYR A 536 25.64 27.49 4.79
N GLU A 537 25.55 26.22 5.20
CA GLU A 537 26.74 25.36 5.36
C GLU A 537 27.45 25.11 4.02
N ASN A 538 26.71 24.99 2.91
CA ASN A 538 27.30 24.93 1.56
C ASN A 538 27.98 26.25 1.17
N LEU A 539 27.40 27.40 1.49
CA LEU A 539 28.03 28.71 1.27
C LEU A 539 29.27 28.90 2.15
N LYS A 540 29.24 28.41 3.38
CA LYS A 540 30.35 28.44 4.34
C LYS A 540 31.50 27.52 3.92
N SER A 541 31.21 26.35 3.36
CA SER A 541 32.22 25.47 2.79
C SER A 541 32.85 26.08 1.53
N ILE A 542 32.06 26.75 0.69
CA ILE A 542 32.56 27.53 -0.46
C ILE A 542 33.43 28.72 0.00
N LEU A 543 33.06 29.42 1.08
CA LEU A 543 33.85 30.51 1.65
C LEU A 543 35.16 30.01 2.28
N LYS A 544 35.16 28.88 2.99
CA LYS A 544 36.40 28.24 3.47
C LYS A 544 37.34 27.81 2.35
N ILE A 545 36.80 27.40 1.19
CA ILE A 545 37.58 27.09 -0.02
C ILE A 545 38.12 28.37 -0.69
N LYS A 546 37.47 29.53 -0.50
CA LYS A 546 38.00 30.84 -0.93
C LYS A 546 39.06 31.40 0.02
N GLU A 547 38.95 31.15 1.32
CA GLU A 547 39.99 31.50 2.30
C GLU A 547 41.26 30.65 2.14
N SER A 548 41.15 29.40 1.67
CA SER A 548 42.33 28.55 1.39
C SER A 548 43.07 28.87 0.09
N LYS A 549 42.49 29.70 -0.80
CA LYS A 549 43.14 30.15 -2.04
C LYS A 549 43.79 31.53 -1.96
N ASN A 550 43.53 32.29 -0.89
CA ASN A 550 44.09 33.64 -0.68
C ASN A 550 44.77 33.75 0.69
N HIS A 551 45.92 33.10 0.90
CA HIS A 551 46.94 33.57 1.84
C HIS A 551 48.29 32.90 1.62
N THR A 552 49.03 33.40 0.63
CA THR A 552 50.46 33.66 0.82
C THR A 552 50.60 35.05 1.42
N THR A 553 51.54 35.19 2.38
CA THR A 553 51.93 36.41 3.10
C THR A 553 50.92 36.97 4.12
N THR A 554 51.18 36.78 5.42
CA THR A 554 51.86 37.76 6.28
C THR A 554 51.86 37.26 7.74
N LYS A 555 53.01 37.36 8.39
CA LYS A 555 53.29 37.04 9.79
C LYS A 555 52.57 37.99 10.77
N GLN A 556 52.39 37.47 11.99
CA GLN A 556 52.37 38.15 13.29
C GLN A 556 51.07 38.83 13.77
N ALA A 557 50.84 38.61 15.08
CA ALA A 557 49.89 39.26 15.98
C ALA A 557 48.42 38.81 15.93
N LYS A 558 48.10 37.78 16.74
CA LYS A 558 47.24 37.92 17.93
C LYS A 558 46.95 36.55 18.55
N ASN A 559 48.00 36.01 19.14
CA ASN A 559 47.90 35.03 20.21
C ASN A 559 47.62 35.85 21.48
N ASN A 560 46.39 35.82 22.05
CA ASN A 560 46.13 36.18 23.47
C ASN A 560 44.66 36.12 23.94
N ASN A 561 43.64 35.90 23.10
CA ASN A 561 42.25 36.02 23.58
C ASN A 561 41.42 34.72 23.65
N LEU A 562 42.01 33.54 23.45
CA LEU A 562 41.27 32.27 23.53
C LEU A 562 41.53 31.44 24.79
N GLN A 563 42.36 31.92 25.71
CA GLN A 563 42.74 31.19 26.93
C GLN A 563 41.92 31.57 28.18
N LYS A 564 40.84 32.34 28.05
CA LYS A 564 40.02 32.80 29.19
C LYS A 564 38.53 32.39 29.17
N ALA A 565 38.09 31.55 28.23
CA ALA A 565 36.68 31.15 28.17
C ALA A 565 36.41 29.66 28.46
N ILE A 566 37.46 28.84 28.67
CA ILE A 566 37.32 27.38 28.85
C ILE A 566 37.51 26.94 30.32
N THR A 567 37.78 27.85 31.26
CA THR A 567 38.02 27.49 32.67
C THR A 567 36.82 27.63 33.61
N ASN A 568 35.61 27.95 33.12
CA ASN A 568 34.48 28.28 34.00
C ASN A 568 33.18 27.46 33.80
N LEU A 569 33.25 26.22 33.29
CA LEU A 569 32.05 25.36 33.20
C LEU A 569 32.24 23.88 33.54
N ASP A 570 33.40 23.47 34.08
CA ASP A 570 33.64 22.12 34.58
C ASP A 570 33.92 22.13 36.09
N THR A 571 32.96 22.59 36.89
CA THR A 571 32.77 22.15 38.28
C THR A 571 31.37 22.53 38.72
N VAL A 572 30.59 21.53 39.13
CA VAL A 572 29.49 21.52 40.11
C VAL A 572 28.43 20.48 39.68
N GLU A 573 28.61 19.30 40.29
CA GLU A 573 27.56 18.46 40.89
C GLU A 573 26.66 17.58 40.01
N LYS A 574 27.06 16.30 39.92
CA LYS A 574 26.17 15.20 40.31
C LYS A 574 26.29 14.98 41.83
N PRO A 575 25.18 14.68 42.52
CA PRO A 575 25.10 13.43 43.29
C PRO A 575 23.79 12.66 42.96
N ALA A 576 23.88 11.35 42.71
CA ALA A 576 23.56 10.24 43.64
C ALA A 576 22.03 10.04 43.80
N LEU A 577 21.45 9.03 43.15
CA LEU A 577 21.23 7.65 43.63
C LEU A 577 20.14 7.52 44.71
N GLY A 578 19.12 6.70 44.41
CA GLY A 578 18.43 5.86 45.40
C GLY A 578 16.90 5.99 45.47
N THR A 579 16.16 5.24 44.65
CA THR A 579 15.26 4.11 45.03
C THR A 579 14.48 3.62 43.82
#